data_AF-A0AA39WLG2-F1
#
_entry.id   AF-A0AA39WLG2-F1
#
_cell.length_a   1.000
_cell.length_b   1.000
_cell.length_c   1.000
_cell.angle_alpha   90.00
_cell.angle_beta   90.00
_cell.angle_gamma   90.00
#
_symmetry.space_group_name_H-M   'P 1'
#
loop_
_entity.id
_entity.type
_entity.pdbx_description
1 polymer ?
#
loop_
_entity_poly.entity_id
_entity_poly.type
_entity_poly.pdbx_seq_one_letter_code
_entity_poly.pdbx_strand_id
1 'polypeptide(L)'
;MAQATSLWDLPAQALPSYGGLVGPVFTVIWFCASIAFWFAFHTLLRTPGVFDRKRPTWDEFKAIAVGTGLLASWYFFCVIDRWIHHDLRPVEFGYILVLPFFEILKIASSLILIMGTFTVVWKDLEPRFPKNQQGKWWFASKMLLFFTGLMGLYSWVLKFSLAIVWMRFASLNAIADVATKRTQCEIAMCVFFFVFGLMTVAASSGVLIKMLWNNARLVGDRIVLSLATLMLFLRSTVELGTAAKAYSPDHTRMSLLVTNDVAFGLLTMLYLSCMFWHAWRVTSDVDMGSEQPELVSAFIRFRIVEQLNHMCEPGRESPALRDALELLRMNLTAVVSDERLVAATRSLSEDDRRKFAEDCLRDVDTTYGKLDPAGGVNADSLRTRTPFSMLSRLSRASHRSQRQVKRESRRENERVKLGAVLKAMIRSD
;
A
#
# COMPACT_ATOMS: atom_id res chain seq x y z
N MET A 1 -20.81 24.59 53.70
CA MET A 1 -20.75 23.86 52.42
C MET A 1 -19.29 23.57 52.14
N ALA A 2 -18.90 22.29 52.03
CA ALA A 2 -17.55 21.95 51.59
C ALA A 2 -17.37 22.48 50.15
N GLN A 3 -16.33 23.26 49.88
CA GLN A 3 -15.99 23.64 48.51
C GLN A 3 -15.59 22.38 47.75
N ALA A 4 -16.24 22.09 46.62
CA ALA A 4 -15.84 21.01 45.74
C ALA A 4 -14.40 21.27 45.28
N THR A 5 -13.49 20.37 45.64
CA THR A 5 -12.07 20.49 45.30
C THR A 5 -11.73 19.86 43.95
N SER A 6 -12.63 19.03 43.42
CA SER A 6 -12.47 18.35 42.14
C SER A 6 -13.79 18.18 41.40
N LEU A 7 -13.72 17.96 40.08
CA LEU A 7 -14.91 17.65 39.28
C LEU A 7 -15.56 16.31 39.68
N TRP A 8 -14.83 15.42 40.36
CA TRP A 8 -15.39 14.16 40.88
C TRP A 8 -16.42 14.37 41.99
N ASP A 9 -16.32 15.50 42.69
CA ASP A 9 -17.19 15.82 43.82
C ASP A 9 -18.54 16.40 43.36
N LEU A 10 -18.66 16.74 42.07
CA LEU A 10 -19.88 17.31 41.51
C LEU A 10 -20.89 16.21 41.13
N PRO A 11 -22.20 16.45 41.32
CA PRO A 11 -23.23 15.52 40.89
C PRO A 11 -23.21 15.37 39.37
N ALA A 12 -23.67 14.22 38.88
CA ALA A 12 -23.82 13.98 37.46
C ALA A 12 -24.67 15.07 36.80
N GLN A 13 -24.22 15.60 35.67
CA GLN A 13 -24.92 16.63 34.90
C GLN A 13 -25.18 16.16 33.49
N ALA A 14 -26.29 16.63 32.92
CA ALA A 14 -26.58 16.42 31.51
C ALA A 14 -25.52 17.12 30.66
N LEU A 15 -24.94 16.40 29.71
CA LEU A 15 -23.94 16.95 28.81
C LEU A 15 -24.58 17.94 27.82
N PRO A 16 -23.85 18.97 27.38
CA PRO A 16 -24.34 19.89 26.36
C PRO A 16 -24.63 19.13 25.07
N SER A 17 -25.81 19.32 24.49
CA SER A 17 -26.13 18.71 23.20
C SER A 17 -25.20 19.23 22.11
N TYR A 18 -24.67 18.33 21.28
CA TYR A 18 -23.91 18.67 20.08
C TYR A 18 -24.79 19.17 18.92
N GLY A 19 -26.08 19.36 19.15
CA GLY A 19 -27.07 19.74 18.15
C GLY A 19 -28.03 18.59 17.82
N GLY A 20 -28.64 18.65 16.63
CA GLY A 20 -29.66 17.68 16.22
C GLY A 20 -29.15 16.26 15.96
N LEU A 21 -30.08 15.37 15.60
CA LEU A 21 -29.89 13.94 15.34
C LEU A 21 -28.82 13.59 14.27
N VAL A 22 -28.41 14.58 13.46
CA VAL A 22 -27.49 14.41 12.34
C VAL A 22 -26.13 13.83 12.77
N GLY A 23 -25.52 14.38 13.82
CA GLY A 23 -24.19 13.94 14.30
C GLY A 23 -24.17 12.45 14.69
N PRO A 24 -25.03 12.01 15.63
CA PRO A 24 -25.14 10.59 16.00
C PRO A 24 -25.37 9.67 14.80
N VAL A 25 -26.32 10.01 13.92
CA VAL A 25 -26.65 9.19 12.74
C VAL A 25 -25.44 8.99 11.82
N PHE A 26 -24.72 10.06 11.49
CA PHE A 26 -23.53 9.94 10.64
C PHE A 26 -22.42 9.11 11.30
N THR A 27 -22.21 9.23 12.62
CA THR A 27 -21.23 8.38 13.30
C THR A 27 -21.59 6.89 13.25
N VAL A 28 -22.88 6.54 13.30
CA VAL A 28 -23.35 5.15 13.13
C VAL A 28 -23.10 4.67 11.70
N ILE A 29 -23.40 5.51 10.69
CA ILE A 29 -23.12 5.18 9.27
C ILE A 29 -21.62 4.88 9.08
N TRP A 30 -20.75 5.75 9.59
CA TRP A 30 -19.29 5.58 9.47
C TRP A 30 -18.76 4.38 10.25
N PHE A 31 -19.33 4.07 11.40
CA PHE A 31 -19.03 2.85 12.16
C PHE A 31 -19.35 1.60 11.34
N CYS A 32 -20.58 1.48 10.84
CA CYS A 32 -21.02 0.34 10.02
C CYS A 32 -20.18 0.18 8.75
N ALA A 33 -19.89 1.29 8.06
CA ALA A 33 -19.05 1.27 6.87
C ALA A 33 -17.60 0.84 7.19
N SER A 34 -17.03 1.31 8.31
CA SER A 34 -15.69 0.91 8.74
C SER A 34 -15.61 -0.58 9.07
N ILE A 35 -16.62 -1.14 9.75
CA ILE A 35 -16.71 -2.59 10.00
C ILE A 35 -16.81 -3.36 8.70
N ALA A 36 -17.66 -2.91 7.76
CA ALA A 36 -17.82 -3.58 6.48
C ALA A 36 -16.49 -3.64 5.70
N PHE A 37 -15.74 -2.52 5.65
CA PHE A 37 -14.41 -2.51 5.02
C PHE A 37 -13.40 -3.37 5.78
N TRP A 38 -13.39 -3.32 7.12
CA TRP A 38 -12.50 -4.15 7.92
C TRP A 38 -12.73 -5.64 7.63
N PHE A 39 -13.99 -6.07 7.61
CA PHE A 39 -14.37 -7.43 7.27
C PHE A 39 -14.00 -7.77 5.82
N ALA A 40 -14.24 -6.86 4.87
CA ALA A 40 -13.89 -7.06 3.46
C ALA A 40 -12.38 -7.22 3.24
N PHE A 41 -11.53 -6.40 3.87
CA PHE A 41 -10.09 -6.58 3.83
C PHE A 41 -9.65 -7.87 4.51
N HIS A 42 -10.28 -8.21 5.64
CA HIS A 42 -9.95 -9.42 6.40
C HIS A 42 -10.31 -10.70 5.64
N THR A 43 -11.48 -10.76 5.01
CA THR A 43 -11.89 -11.88 4.15
C THR A 43 -11.00 -11.98 2.93
N LEU A 44 -10.69 -10.85 2.27
CA LEU A 44 -9.76 -10.82 1.15
C LEU A 44 -8.39 -11.39 1.54
N LEU A 45 -7.88 -11.04 2.73
CA LEU A 45 -6.60 -11.53 3.23
C LEU A 45 -6.62 -12.98 3.74
N ARG A 46 -7.78 -13.54 4.10
CA ARG A 46 -7.91 -14.89 4.69
C ARG A 46 -8.39 -15.97 3.74
N THR A 47 -9.00 -15.64 2.60
CA THR A 47 -9.63 -16.63 1.69
C THR A 47 -8.58 -17.64 1.19
N PRO A 48 -8.59 -18.90 1.65
CA PRO A 48 -7.66 -19.93 1.20
C PRO A 48 -8.11 -20.45 -0.17
N GLY A 49 -7.21 -20.46 -1.16
CA GLY A 49 -7.50 -20.94 -2.53
C GLY A 49 -7.22 -19.90 -3.63
N VAL A 50 -7.43 -18.61 -3.37
CA VAL A 50 -6.89 -17.51 -4.20
C VAL A 50 -5.40 -17.28 -3.88
N PHE A 51 -5.02 -17.62 -2.65
CA PHE A 51 -3.69 -17.42 -2.06
C PHE A 51 -3.05 -18.77 -1.69
N ASP A 52 -2.77 -19.60 -2.68
CA ASP A 52 -1.89 -20.73 -2.46
C ASP A 52 -0.52 -20.21 -1.96
N ARG A 53 0.05 -20.86 -0.94
CA ARG A 53 1.07 -20.38 0.03
C ARG A 53 2.41 -19.87 -0.56
N LYS A 54 2.52 -19.73 -1.87
CA LYS A 54 3.70 -19.22 -2.59
C LYS A 54 3.49 -17.86 -3.24
N ARG A 55 2.27 -17.33 -3.27
CA ARG A 55 2.02 -15.95 -3.73
C ARG A 55 2.42 -15.00 -2.60
N PRO A 56 3.29 -14.00 -2.81
CA PRO A 56 3.58 -13.00 -1.80
C PRO A 56 2.27 -12.27 -1.52
N THR A 57 1.53 -12.74 -0.51
CA THR A 57 0.42 -12.01 0.08
C THR A 57 0.92 -10.60 0.30
N TRP A 58 0.20 -9.62 -0.24
CA TRP A 58 0.59 -8.24 -0.07
C TRP A 58 0.38 -7.88 1.41
N ASP A 59 1.40 -8.17 2.23
CA ASP A 59 1.48 -7.88 3.66
C ASP A 59 1.21 -6.40 3.93
N GLU A 60 1.37 -5.56 2.90
CA GLU A 60 1.07 -4.13 2.92
C GLU A 60 -0.41 -3.84 3.20
N PHE A 61 -1.34 -4.66 2.67
CA PHE A 61 -2.78 -4.50 2.97
C PHE A 61 -3.15 -4.94 4.38
N LYS A 62 -2.31 -5.73 5.07
CA LYS A 62 -2.54 -6.07 6.49
C LYS A 62 -2.50 -4.81 7.36
N ALA A 63 -1.58 -3.89 7.07
CA ALA A 63 -1.54 -2.59 7.75
C ALA A 63 -2.85 -1.82 7.52
N ILE A 64 -3.35 -1.78 6.29
CA ILE A 64 -4.62 -1.12 5.97
C ILE A 64 -5.77 -1.74 6.74
N ALA A 65 -5.89 -3.08 6.74
CA ALA A 65 -6.93 -3.79 7.49
C ALA A 65 -6.87 -3.50 9.00
N VAL A 66 -5.66 -3.48 9.59
CA VAL A 66 -5.47 -3.12 11.02
C VAL A 66 -5.87 -1.67 11.27
N GLY A 67 -5.46 -0.74 10.41
CA GLY A 67 -5.84 0.67 10.49
C GLY A 67 -7.35 0.87 10.39
N THR A 68 -8.04 0.15 9.51
CA THR A 68 -9.50 0.15 9.39
C THR A 68 -10.19 -0.45 10.62
N GLY A 69 -9.63 -1.52 11.21
CA GLY A 69 -10.15 -2.08 12.46
C GLY A 69 -10.04 -1.10 13.65
N LEU A 70 -8.92 -0.38 13.77
CA LEU A 70 -8.75 0.69 14.75
C LEU A 70 -9.70 1.86 14.48
N LEU A 71 -9.96 2.18 13.20
CA LEU A 71 -10.92 3.21 12.80
C LEU A 71 -12.35 2.83 13.24
N ALA A 72 -12.75 1.58 12.98
CA ALA A 72 -14.05 1.06 13.41
C ALA A 72 -14.19 1.10 14.94
N SER A 73 -13.13 0.75 15.66
CA SER A 73 -13.09 0.83 17.13
C SER A 73 -13.24 2.27 17.62
N TRP A 74 -12.56 3.23 16.98
CA TRP A 74 -12.73 4.65 17.32
C TRP A 74 -14.17 5.12 17.06
N TYR A 75 -14.75 4.80 15.88
CA TYR A 75 -16.13 5.16 15.57
C TYR A 75 -17.16 4.52 16.51
N PHE A 76 -16.92 3.30 17.00
CA PHE A 76 -17.76 2.68 18.03
C PHE A 76 -17.87 3.56 19.28
N PHE A 77 -16.74 4.07 19.77
CA PHE A 77 -16.74 4.98 20.92
C PHE A 77 -17.34 6.34 20.59
N CYS A 78 -17.14 6.87 19.37
CA CYS A 78 -17.83 8.07 18.93
C CYS A 78 -19.35 7.87 18.89
N VAL A 79 -19.85 6.71 18.46
CA VAL A 79 -21.30 6.40 18.48
C VAL A 79 -21.81 6.49 19.93
N ILE A 80 -21.16 5.81 20.88
CA ILE A 80 -21.54 5.87 22.29
C ILE A 80 -21.54 7.32 22.79
N ASP A 81 -20.46 8.06 22.54
CA ASP A 81 -20.32 9.46 22.97
C ASP A 81 -21.44 10.36 22.41
N ARG A 82 -21.71 10.25 21.10
CA ARG A 82 -22.73 11.07 20.44
C ARG A 82 -24.13 10.76 20.94
N TRP A 83 -24.46 9.50 21.17
CA TRP A 83 -25.77 9.12 21.71
C TRP A 83 -25.96 9.57 23.16
N ILE A 84 -24.92 9.51 23.99
CA ILE A 84 -24.98 10.05 25.37
C ILE A 84 -25.30 11.55 25.35
N HIS A 85 -24.65 12.33 24.47
CA HIS A 85 -24.89 13.77 24.34
C HIS A 85 -26.25 14.09 23.69
N HIS A 86 -26.72 13.27 22.75
CA HIS A 86 -28.03 13.43 22.12
C HIS A 86 -29.17 13.18 23.12
N ASP A 87 -29.06 12.13 23.92
CA ASP A 87 -30.05 11.75 24.93
C ASP A 87 -29.98 12.63 26.20
N LEU A 88 -29.01 13.57 26.27
CA LEU A 88 -28.76 14.42 27.43
C LEU A 88 -28.59 13.61 28.72
N ARG A 89 -28.01 12.41 28.63
CA ARG A 89 -27.88 11.53 29.79
C ARG A 89 -26.97 12.18 30.83
N PRO A 90 -27.38 12.20 32.12
CA PRO A 90 -26.50 12.68 33.16
C PRO A 90 -25.32 11.71 33.31
N VAL A 91 -24.11 12.25 33.24
CA VAL A 91 -22.87 11.50 33.46
C VAL A 91 -22.00 12.20 34.49
N GLU A 92 -21.18 11.42 35.18
CA GLU A 92 -20.16 11.96 36.08
C GLU A 92 -19.10 12.73 35.28
N PHE A 93 -18.57 13.81 35.84
CA PHE A 93 -17.59 14.65 35.13
C PHE A 93 -16.29 13.92 34.78
N GLY A 94 -15.97 12.80 35.47
CA GLY A 94 -14.89 11.90 35.10
C GLY A 94 -14.96 11.38 33.66
N TYR A 95 -16.14 11.41 33.04
CA TYR A 95 -16.37 11.11 31.64
C TYR A 95 -15.46 11.91 30.69
N ILE A 96 -14.97 13.11 31.08
CA ILE A 96 -14.05 13.91 30.26
C ILE A 96 -12.73 13.18 29.92
N LEU A 97 -12.32 12.19 30.72
CA LEU A 97 -11.11 11.38 30.49
C LEU A 97 -11.30 10.31 29.40
N VAL A 98 -12.54 9.96 29.09
CA VAL A 98 -12.90 8.91 28.13
C VAL A 98 -12.51 9.33 26.70
N LEU A 99 -12.79 10.60 26.35
CA LEU A 99 -12.51 11.15 25.03
C LEU A 99 -11.02 11.09 24.63
N PRO A 100 -10.06 11.63 25.42
CA PRO A 100 -8.64 11.54 25.07
C PRO A 100 -8.11 10.10 25.07
N PHE A 101 -8.70 9.19 25.87
CA PHE A 101 -8.32 7.79 25.87
C PHE A 101 -8.60 7.13 24.51
N PHE A 102 -9.79 7.34 23.94
CA PHE A 102 -10.14 6.76 22.63
C PHE A 102 -9.54 7.51 21.45
N GLU A 103 -9.15 8.77 21.62
CA GLU A 103 -8.52 9.55 20.55
C GLU A 103 -7.20 8.93 20.05
N ILE A 104 -6.50 8.16 20.90
CA ILE A 104 -5.30 7.42 20.48
C ILE A 104 -5.60 6.42 19.36
N LEU A 105 -6.81 5.85 19.33
CA LEU A 105 -7.25 4.93 18.29
C LEU A 105 -7.36 5.64 16.93
N LYS A 106 -7.87 6.88 16.91
CA LYS A 106 -7.94 7.72 15.70
C LYS A 106 -6.55 8.01 15.17
N ILE A 107 -5.63 8.41 16.06
CA ILE A 107 -4.24 8.75 15.70
C ILE A 107 -3.52 7.51 15.18
N ALA A 108 -3.58 6.39 15.91
CA ALA A 108 -2.98 5.12 15.52
C ALA A 108 -3.54 4.60 14.20
N SER A 109 -4.86 4.62 14.03
CA SER A 109 -5.53 4.27 12.78
C SER A 109 -5.01 5.10 11.61
N SER A 110 -4.94 6.43 11.78
CA SER A 110 -4.51 7.34 10.72
C SER A 110 -3.04 7.10 10.33
N LEU A 111 -2.15 6.92 11.31
CA LEU A 111 -0.74 6.59 11.07
C LEU A 111 -0.59 5.24 10.34
N ILE A 112 -1.32 4.22 10.77
CA ILE A 112 -1.25 2.88 10.19
C ILE A 112 -1.83 2.86 8.77
N LEU A 113 -2.94 3.54 8.50
CA LEU A 113 -3.52 3.67 7.16
C LEU A 113 -2.56 4.40 6.21
N ILE A 114 -1.94 5.48 6.67
CA ILE A 114 -0.96 6.23 5.89
C ILE A 114 0.28 5.39 5.61
N MET A 115 0.82 4.70 6.63
CA MET A 115 1.93 3.77 6.47
C MET A 115 1.60 2.63 5.50
N GLY A 116 0.42 2.03 5.61
CA GLY A 116 -0.06 0.98 4.70
C GLY A 116 -0.15 1.48 3.26
N THR A 117 -0.77 2.65 3.06
CA THR A 117 -0.89 3.29 1.73
C THR A 117 0.48 3.57 1.13
N PHE A 118 1.39 4.15 1.91
CA PHE A 118 2.75 4.41 1.42
C PHE A 118 3.47 3.11 1.07
N THR A 119 3.30 2.04 1.85
CA THR A 119 3.96 0.75 1.56
C THR A 119 3.42 0.13 0.26
N VAL A 120 2.11 0.24 0.00
CA VAL A 120 1.51 -0.16 -1.29
C VAL A 120 2.10 0.65 -2.44
N VAL A 121 2.11 1.98 -2.34
CA VAL A 121 2.70 2.87 -3.36
C VAL A 121 4.19 2.61 -3.55
N TRP A 122 4.92 2.38 -2.46
CA TRP A 122 6.36 2.15 -2.46
C TRP A 122 6.72 0.89 -3.24
N LYS A 123 5.95 -0.19 -3.07
CA LYS A 123 6.18 -1.45 -3.77
C LYS A 123 6.02 -1.31 -5.29
N ASP A 124 5.11 -0.46 -5.74
CA ASP A 124 4.98 -0.13 -7.16
C ASP A 124 6.09 0.78 -7.68
N LEU A 125 6.63 1.62 -6.79
CA LEU A 125 7.62 2.63 -7.10
C LEU A 125 9.04 2.05 -7.14
N GLU A 126 9.39 1.17 -6.18
CA GLU A 126 10.72 0.59 -5.99
C GLU A 126 11.33 0.03 -7.30
N PRO A 127 10.70 -0.88 -8.06
CA PRO A 127 11.33 -1.45 -9.25
C PRO A 127 11.55 -0.43 -10.37
N ARG A 128 10.93 0.75 -10.30
CA ARG A 128 10.88 1.73 -11.40
C ARG A 128 11.82 2.90 -11.22
N PHE A 129 12.34 3.16 -10.02
CA PHE A 129 13.26 4.26 -9.76
C PHE A 129 14.71 3.79 -9.68
N PRO A 130 15.70 4.63 -10.02
CA PRO A 130 17.10 4.27 -9.85
C PRO A 130 17.45 4.12 -8.36
N LYS A 131 18.35 3.18 -8.03
CA LYS A 131 18.69 2.82 -6.64
C LYS A 131 19.10 4.01 -5.75
N ASN A 132 19.76 5.02 -6.33
CA ASN A 132 20.20 6.22 -5.61
C ASN A 132 19.03 7.13 -5.16
N GLN A 133 17.90 7.10 -5.87
CA GLN A 133 16.70 7.85 -5.51
C GLN A 133 15.81 7.05 -4.56
N GLN A 134 15.78 5.72 -4.68
CA GLN A 134 14.99 4.84 -3.81
C GLN A 134 15.30 5.09 -2.32
N GLY A 135 16.59 5.08 -1.94
CA GLY A 135 16.98 5.30 -0.55
C GLY A 135 16.51 6.64 0.02
N LYS A 136 16.53 7.71 -0.80
CA LYS A 136 16.12 9.06 -0.38
C LYS A 136 14.62 9.14 -0.12
N TRP A 137 13.80 8.62 -1.03
CA TRP A 137 12.34 8.60 -0.87
C TRP A 137 11.90 7.73 0.30
N TRP A 138 12.51 6.55 0.45
CA TRP A 138 12.25 5.67 1.58
C TRP A 138 12.60 6.36 2.89
N PHE A 139 13.80 6.96 2.99
CA PHE A 139 14.23 7.67 4.19
C PHE A 139 13.32 8.87 4.51
N ALA A 140 13.01 9.70 3.51
CA ALA A 140 12.11 10.85 3.68
C ALA A 140 10.74 10.42 4.22
N SER A 141 10.17 9.34 3.68
CA SER A 141 8.89 8.82 4.14
C SER A 141 8.93 8.29 5.57
N LYS A 142 10.00 7.59 5.97
CA LYS A 142 10.16 7.05 7.32
C LYS A 142 10.37 8.15 8.34
N MET A 143 11.19 9.16 8.00
CA MET A 143 11.37 10.35 8.83
C MET A 143 10.05 11.11 9.00
N LEU A 144 9.29 11.29 7.92
CA LEU A 144 8.01 11.98 7.99
C LEU A 144 7.01 11.20 8.85
N LEU A 145 6.88 9.87 8.66
CA LEU A 145 6.06 9.02 9.53
C LEU A 145 6.48 9.07 11.00
N PHE A 146 7.78 9.08 11.28
CA PHE A 146 8.32 9.19 12.63
C PHE A 146 7.91 10.52 13.29
N PHE A 147 8.09 11.65 12.58
CA PHE A 147 7.68 12.96 13.10
C PHE A 147 6.17 13.07 13.28
N THR A 148 5.37 12.57 12.34
CA THR A 148 3.91 12.53 12.47
C THR A 148 3.49 11.67 13.67
N GLY A 149 4.17 10.53 13.90
CA GLY A 149 3.94 9.67 15.05
C GLY A 149 4.27 10.35 16.37
N LEU A 150 5.42 11.04 16.44
CA LEU A 150 5.84 11.81 17.62
C LEU A 150 4.85 12.95 17.92
N MET A 151 4.43 13.69 16.90
CA MET A 151 3.44 14.77 17.04
C MET A 151 2.06 14.22 17.44
N GLY A 152 1.66 13.08 16.90
CA GLY A 152 0.43 12.39 17.30
C GLY A 152 0.46 11.98 18.77
N LEU A 153 1.55 11.37 19.24
CA LEU A 153 1.73 11.00 20.63
C LEU A 153 1.72 12.23 21.56
N TYR A 154 2.43 13.29 21.18
CA TYR A 154 2.47 14.53 21.94
C TYR A 154 1.10 15.21 22.01
N SER A 155 0.36 15.25 20.89
CA SER A 155 -1.03 15.74 20.84
C SER A 155 -1.94 14.95 21.75
N TRP A 156 -1.80 13.62 21.80
CA TRP A 156 -2.53 12.75 22.72
C TRP A 156 -2.22 13.08 24.19
N VAL A 157 -0.94 13.20 24.55
CA VAL A 157 -0.52 13.59 25.92
C VAL A 157 -1.11 14.95 26.31
N LEU A 158 -1.14 15.92 25.40
CA LEU A 158 -1.74 17.24 25.64
C LEU A 158 -3.26 17.16 25.83
N LYS A 159 -3.98 16.36 25.04
CA LYS A 159 -5.42 16.12 25.21
C LYS A 159 -5.72 15.46 26.57
N PHE A 160 -4.92 14.48 26.95
CA PHE A 160 -5.05 13.80 28.24
C PHE A 160 -4.73 14.74 29.42
N SER A 161 -3.65 15.52 29.30
CA SER A 161 -3.27 16.52 30.30
C SER A 161 -4.35 17.59 30.47
N LEU A 162 -4.92 18.09 29.37
CA LEU A 162 -6.02 19.05 29.41
C LEU A 162 -7.22 18.50 30.18
N ALA A 163 -7.59 17.23 29.94
CA ALA A 163 -8.68 16.59 30.67
C ALA A 163 -8.38 16.48 32.18
N ILE A 164 -7.15 16.13 32.57
CA ILE A 164 -6.72 16.08 33.98
C ILE A 164 -6.75 17.48 34.63
N VAL A 165 -6.28 18.50 33.93
CA VAL A 165 -6.24 19.89 34.42
C VAL A 165 -7.66 20.40 34.68
N TRP A 166 -8.62 20.07 33.80
CA TRP A 166 -10.04 20.33 34.02
C TRP A 166 -10.57 19.57 35.25
N MET A 167 -10.25 18.28 35.39
CA MET A 167 -10.69 17.46 36.53
C MET A 167 -10.26 18.00 37.90
N ARG A 168 -9.09 18.65 37.96
CA ARG A 168 -8.54 19.18 39.21
C ARG A 168 -8.88 20.66 39.48
N PHE A 169 -9.70 21.29 38.64
CA PHE A 169 -9.96 22.74 38.72
C PHE A 169 -8.69 23.59 38.86
N ALA A 170 -7.65 23.26 38.07
CA ALA A 170 -6.46 24.10 38.03
C ALA A 170 -6.81 25.52 37.56
N SER A 171 -5.91 26.48 37.78
CA SER A 171 -6.16 27.88 37.43
C SER A 171 -6.56 28.04 35.95
N LEU A 172 -7.44 29.00 35.66
CA LEU A 172 -7.88 29.32 34.29
C LEU A 172 -6.68 29.59 33.36
N ASN A 173 -5.60 30.17 33.89
CA ASN A 173 -4.35 30.39 33.16
C ASN A 173 -3.69 29.07 32.72
N ALA A 174 -3.67 28.05 33.60
CA ALA A 174 -3.12 26.74 33.26
C ALA A 174 -3.98 26.02 32.21
N ILE A 175 -5.31 26.11 32.34
CA ILE A 175 -6.25 25.57 31.35
C ILE A 175 -6.04 26.23 29.98
N ALA A 176 -5.95 27.57 29.95
CA ALA A 176 -5.75 28.33 28.72
C ALA A 176 -4.40 28.04 28.04
N ASP A 177 -3.31 27.93 28.82
CA ASP A 177 -1.99 27.59 28.30
C ASP A 177 -1.96 26.19 27.66
N VAL A 178 -2.48 25.18 28.37
CA VAL A 178 -2.54 23.79 27.85
C VAL A 178 -3.47 23.71 26.63
N ALA A 179 -4.61 24.40 26.63
CA ALA A 179 -5.52 24.45 25.48
C ALA A 179 -4.88 25.09 24.25
N THR A 180 -4.08 26.15 24.44
CA THR A 180 -3.36 26.83 23.35
C THR A 180 -2.30 25.91 22.74
N LYS A 181 -1.48 25.28 23.59
CA LYS A 181 -0.45 24.31 23.16
C LYS A 181 -1.05 23.10 22.45
N ARG A 182 -2.16 22.55 22.96
CA ARG A 182 -2.91 21.47 22.31
C ARG A 182 -3.29 21.87 20.88
N THR A 183 -3.85 23.06 20.71
CA THR A 183 -4.37 23.50 19.42
C THR A 183 -3.23 23.74 18.43
N GLN A 184 -2.10 24.31 18.87
CA GLN A 184 -0.90 24.47 18.03
C GLN A 184 -0.33 23.12 17.58
N CYS A 185 -0.29 22.15 18.49
CA CYS A 185 0.14 20.79 18.18
C CYS A 185 -0.79 20.08 17.20
N GLU A 186 -2.11 20.31 17.29
CA GLU A 186 -3.10 19.77 16.37
C GLU A 186 -2.90 20.31 14.95
N ILE A 187 -2.66 21.62 14.79
CA ILE A 187 -2.27 22.19 13.48
C ILE A 187 -1.00 21.53 12.97
N ALA A 188 0.06 21.48 13.79
CA ALA A 188 1.33 20.91 13.36
C ALA A 188 1.16 19.46 12.88
N MET A 189 0.40 18.65 13.61
CA MET A 189 0.06 17.28 13.22
C MET A 189 -0.69 17.25 11.87
N CYS A 190 -1.70 18.10 11.68
CA CYS A 190 -2.43 18.21 10.41
C CYS A 190 -1.51 18.65 9.25
N VAL A 191 -0.55 19.54 9.48
CA VAL A 191 0.46 19.93 8.48
C VAL A 191 1.33 18.75 8.09
N PHE A 192 1.78 17.94 9.04
CA PHE A 192 2.55 16.73 8.74
C PHE A 192 1.74 15.69 7.96
N PHE A 193 0.46 15.49 8.30
CA PHE A 193 -0.43 14.64 7.52
C PHE A 193 -0.64 15.17 6.10
N PHE A 194 -0.80 16.48 5.93
CA PHE A 194 -0.92 17.15 4.63
C PHE A 194 0.33 16.95 3.78
N VAL A 195 1.51 17.22 4.33
CA VAL A 195 2.80 17.04 3.62
C VAL A 195 3.00 15.57 3.24
N PHE A 196 2.63 14.63 4.11
CA PHE A 196 2.70 13.20 3.79
C PHE A 196 1.71 12.81 2.68
N GLY A 197 0.49 13.31 2.75
CA GLY A 197 -0.53 13.12 1.71
C GLY A 197 -0.04 13.61 0.35
N LEU A 198 0.52 14.82 0.32
CA LEU A 198 1.10 15.42 -0.89
C LEU A 198 2.25 14.58 -1.45
N MET A 199 3.16 14.13 -0.60
CA MET A 199 4.27 13.25 -0.99
C MET A 199 3.75 11.93 -1.59
N THR A 200 2.69 11.35 -1.02
CA THR A 200 2.11 10.08 -1.46
C THR A 200 1.39 10.24 -2.81
N VAL A 201 0.65 11.34 -3.00
CA VAL A 201 0.02 11.69 -4.28
C VAL A 201 1.07 11.97 -5.36
N ALA A 202 2.16 12.67 -5.04
CA ALA A 202 3.24 12.91 -5.97
C ALA A 202 3.91 11.59 -6.41
N ALA A 203 4.13 10.68 -5.46
CA ALA A 203 4.69 9.36 -5.73
C ALA A 203 3.77 8.52 -6.63
N SER A 204 2.47 8.40 -6.30
CA SER A 204 1.50 7.64 -7.10
C SER A 204 1.30 8.24 -8.50
N SER A 205 1.27 9.57 -8.61
CA SER A 205 1.15 10.29 -9.89
C SER A 205 2.38 10.07 -10.77
N GLY A 206 3.59 10.10 -10.20
CA GLY A 206 4.82 9.77 -10.93
C GLY A 206 4.82 8.34 -11.48
N VAL A 207 4.30 7.39 -10.70
CA VAL A 207 4.11 5.98 -11.13
C VAL A 207 3.11 5.87 -12.28
N LEU A 208 1.98 6.60 -12.20
CA LEU A 208 0.95 6.63 -13.23
C LEU A 208 1.46 7.24 -14.54
N ILE A 209 2.11 8.41 -14.49
CA ILE A 209 2.67 9.09 -15.67
C ILE A 209 3.68 8.17 -16.37
N LYS A 210 4.59 7.55 -15.61
CA LYS A 210 5.56 6.62 -16.19
C LYS A 210 4.90 5.40 -16.84
N MET A 211 3.74 4.96 -16.36
CA MET A 211 3.00 3.85 -16.95
C MET A 211 2.23 4.24 -18.21
N LEU A 212 1.60 5.41 -18.22
CA LEU A 212 0.95 5.95 -19.42
C LEU A 212 1.90 6.00 -20.61
N TRP A 213 3.19 6.21 -20.35
CA TRP A 213 4.23 6.29 -21.39
C TRP A 213 4.80 4.94 -21.82
N ASN A 214 4.74 3.91 -20.97
CA ASN A 214 5.45 2.64 -21.22
C ASN A 214 4.53 1.43 -21.40
N ASN A 215 3.35 1.38 -20.78
CA ASN A 215 2.48 0.19 -20.78
C ASN A 215 1.01 0.57 -20.49
N ALA A 216 0.19 0.68 -21.55
CA ALA A 216 -1.21 1.08 -21.43
C ALA A 216 -2.10 0.06 -20.68
N ARG A 217 -1.74 -1.23 -20.67
CA ARG A 217 -2.57 -2.30 -20.08
C ARG A 217 -2.72 -2.19 -18.55
N LEU A 218 -1.73 -1.64 -17.86
CA LEU A 218 -1.72 -1.53 -16.39
C LEU A 218 -2.27 -0.20 -15.86
N VAL A 219 -2.76 0.68 -16.74
CA VAL A 219 -3.15 2.04 -16.38
C VAL A 219 -4.36 2.07 -15.44
N GLY A 220 -5.34 1.18 -15.66
CA GLY A 220 -6.58 1.14 -14.89
C GLY A 220 -6.37 0.99 -13.38
N ASP A 221 -5.49 0.07 -12.97
CA ASP A 221 -5.29 -0.24 -11.56
C ASP A 221 -4.48 0.83 -10.83
N ARG A 222 -3.62 1.53 -11.59
CA ARG A 222 -2.86 2.67 -11.08
C ARG A 222 -3.70 3.92 -10.97
N ILE A 223 -4.70 4.11 -11.83
CA ILE A 223 -5.69 5.19 -11.66
C ILE A 223 -6.41 5.04 -10.32
N VAL A 224 -6.82 3.82 -9.95
CA VAL A 224 -7.51 3.57 -8.67
C VAL A 224 -6.59 3.87 -7.48
N LEU A 225 -5.32 3.46 -7.53
CA LEU A 225 -4.35 3.79 -6.49
C LEU A 225 -4.10 5.30 -6.38
N SER A 226 -3.95 5.99 -7.51
CA SER A 226 -3.81 7.46 -7.52
C SER A 226 -5.05 8.14 -6.93
N LEU A 227 -6.25 7.67 -7.26
CA LEU A 227 -7.50 8.17 -6.69
C LEU A 227 -7.57 7.94 -5.18
N ALA A 228 -7.14 6.77 -4.69
CA ALA A 228 -7.06 6.50 -3.26
C ALA A 228 -6.11 7.50 -2.55
N THR A 229 -4.92 7.72 -3.10
CA THR A 229 -3.96 8.68 -2.53
C THR A 229 -4.49 10.12 -2.58
N LEU A 230 -5.23 10.48 -3.63
CA LEU A 230 -5.89 11.79 -3.74
C LEU A 230 -6.95 11.97 -2.66
N MET A 231 -7.79 10.96 -2.40
CA MET A 231 -8.80 11.03 -1.32
C MET A 231 -8.16 11.19 0.05
N LEU A 232 -7.04 10.50 0.31
CA LEU A 232 -6.25 10.65 1.53
C LEU A 232 -5.67 12.07 1.68
N PHE A 233 -5.18 12.66 0.57
CA PHE A 233 -4.70 14.04 0.55
C PHE A 233 -5.81 15.06 0.78
N LEU A 234 -6.95 14.91 0.09
CA LEU A 234 -8.13 15.76 0.29
C LEU A 234 -8.62 15.68 1.74
N ARG A 235 -8.65 14.48 2.33
CA ARG A 235 -8.95 14.31 3.76
C ARG A 235 -8.01 15.13 4.64
N SER A 236 -6.69 15.01 4.45
CA SER A 236 -5.72 15.78 5.24
C SER A 236 -5.83 17.29 5.04
N THR A 237 -6.24 17.73 3.84
CA THR A 237 -6.48 19.15 3.53
C THR A 237 -7.70 19.68 4.27
N VAL A 238 -8.79 18.89 4.31
CA VAL A 238 -9.99 19.25 5.07
C VAL A 238 -9.67 19.30 6.57
N GLU A 239 -8.95 18.32 7.12
CA GLU A 239 -8.55 18.32 8.53
C GLU A 239 -7.68 19.53 8.89
N LEU A 240 -6.74 19.91 8.02
CA LEU A 240 -5.94 21.12 8.21
C LEU A 240 -6.81 22.38 8.15
N GLY A 241 -7.73 22.45 7.19
CA GLY A 241 -8.67 23.56 7.04
C GLY A 241 -9.60 23.72 8.25
N THR A 242 -10.13 22.61 8.79
CA THR A 242 -10.99 22.64 9.99
C THR A 242 -10.19 22.98 11.25
N ALA A 243 -8.96 22.46 11.40
CA ALA A 243 -8.06 22.82 12.50
C ALA A 243 -7.68 24.31 12.47
N ALA A 244 -7.37 24.86 11.29
CA ALA A 244 -7.09 26.28 11.12
C ALA A 244 -8.33 27.14 11.38
N LYS A 245 -9.50 26.72 10.87
CA LYS A 245 -10.76 27.46 11.08
C LYS A 245 -11.19 27.50 12.54
N ALA A 246 -10.81 26.50 13.35
CA ALA A 246 -11.04 26.51 14.80
C ALA A 246 -10.27 27.62 15.55
N TYR A 247 -9.36 28.35 14.90
CA TYR A 247 -8.72 29.56 15.44
C TYR A 247 -9.47 30.86 15.10
N SER A 248 -10.41 30.81 14.18
CA SER A 248 -11.21 31.98 13.84
C SER A 248 -12.14 32.33 15.01
N PRO A 249 -12.23 33.60 15.42
CA PRO A 249 -13.08 34.02 16.54
C PRO A 249 -14.56 33.69 16.32
N ASP A 250 -14.99 33.54 15.07
CA ASP A 250 -16.39 33.28 14.71
C ASP A 250 -16.80 31.80 14.80
N HIS A 251 -15.85 30.89 15.08
CA HIS A 251 -16.10 29.45 15.02
C HIS A 251 -15.66 28.74 16.30
N THR A 252 -16.55 27.93 16.87
CA THR A 252 -16.22 27.05 17.99
C THR A 252 -15.89 25.66 17.48
N ARG A 253 -15.07 24.90 18.22
CA ARG A 253 -14.79 23.49 17.88
C ARG A 253 -16.07 22.65 17.80
N MET A 254 -17.10 22.99 18.59
CA MET A 254 -18.41 22.33 18.53
C MET A 254 -19.15 22.64 17.23
N SER A 255 -19.11 23.86 16.71
CA SER A 255 -19.81 24.19 15.46
C SER A 255 -19.18 23.52 14.23
N LEU A 256 -17.87 23.25 14.27
CA LEU A 256 -17.15 22.57 13.18
C LEU A 256 -17.22 21.05 13.26
N LEU A 257 -17.68 20.49 14.38
CA LEU A 257 -17.57 19.06 14.68
C LEU A 257 -18.37 18.18 13.72
N VAL A 258 -19.62 18.55 13.40
CA VAL A 258 -20.46 17.80 12.45
C VAL A 258 -19.86 17.85 11.04
N THR A 259 -19.45 19.04 10.58
CA THR A 259 -18.82 19.21 9.26
C THR A 259 -17.54 18.38 9.15
N ASN A 260 -16.72 18.39 10.20
CA ASN A 260 -15.49 17.61 10.24
C ASN A 260 -15.78 16.11 10.22
N ASP A 261 -16.73 15.62 11.01
CA ASP A 261 -17.09 14.20 11.07
C ASP A 261 -17.65 13.68 9.74
N VAL A 262 -18.52 14.46 9.08
CA VAL A 262 -19.09 14.12 7.77
C VAL A 262 -18.00 14.09 6.69
N ALA A 263 -17.19 15.14 6.59
CA ALA A 263 -16.15 15.23 5.57
C ALA A 263 -15.04 14.19 5.78
N PHE A 264 -14.60 13.99 7.03
CA PHE A 264 -13.62 12.98 7.40
C PHE A 264 -14.15 11.57 7.10
N GLY A 265 -15.39 11.27 7.49
CA GLY A 265 -16.01 9.96 7.25
C GLY A 265 -16.15 9.66 5.75
N LEU A 266 -16.73 10.59 4.98
CA LEU A 266 -16.93 10.45 3.54
C LEU A 266 -15.60 10.22 2.80
N LEU A 267 -14.61 11.09 3.01
CA LEU A 267 -13.32 10.98 2.32
C LEU A 267 -12.56 9.71 2.72
N THR A 268 -12.70 9.27 3.98
CA THR A 268 -12.12 8.01 4.44
C THR A 268 -12.80 6.80 3.78
N MET A 269 -14.13 6.78 3.66
CA MET A 269 -14.84 5.68 3.00
C MET A 269 -14.57 5.64 1.49
N LEU A 270 -14.42 6.80 0.84
CA LEU A 270 -14.00 6.86 -0.56
C LEU A 270 -12.56 6.33 -0.74
N TYR A 271 -11.65 6.72 0.16
CA TYR A 271 -10.30 6.17 0.19
C TYR A 271 -10.31 4.64 0.39
N LEU A 272 -11.06 4.12 1.36
CA LEU A 272 -11.15 2.68 1.64
C LEU A 272 -11.77 1.91 0.47
N SER A 273 -12.80 2.47 -0.18
CA SER A 273 -13.38 1.91 -1.41
C SER A 273 -12.32 1.75 -2.51
N CYS A 274 -11.53 2.81 -2.77
CA CYS A 274 -10.48 2.77 -3.78
C CYS A 274 -9.38 1.77 -3.41
N MET A 275 -8.95 1.74 -2.14
CA MET A 275 -7.92 0.80 -1.69
C MET A 275 -8.41 -0.64 -1.71
N PHE A 276 -9.68 -0.90 -1.36
CA PHE A 276 -10.28 -2.24 -1.43
C PHE A 276 -10.39 -2.69 -2.88
N TRP A 277 -10.86 -1.82 -3.78
CA TRP A 277 -10.92 -2.11 -5.21
C TRP A 277 -9.54 -2.39 -5.79
N HIS A 278 -8.54 -1.59 -5.43
CA HIS A 278 -7.15 -1.81 -5.83
C HIS A 278 -6.62 -3.15 -5.29
N ALA A 279 -6.84 -3.45 -4.02
CA ALA A 279 -6.47 -4.72 -3.41
C ALA A 279 -7.13 -5.89 -4.14
N TRP A 280 -8.45 -5.82 -4.35
CA TRP A 280 -9.23 -6.83 -5.06
C TRP A 280 -8.65 -7.07 -6.46
N ARG A 281 -8.42 -6.02 -7.25
CA ARG A 281 -7.89 -6.16 -8.61
C ARG A 281 -6.50 -6.78 -8.66
N VAL A 282 -5.58 -6.29 -7.84
CA VAL A 282 -4.22 -6.82 -7.75
C VAL A 282 -4.21 -8.29 -7.30
N THR A 283 -5.19 -8.69 -6.48
CA THR A 283 -5.32 -10.08 -6.02
C THR A 283 -6.11 -11.00 -6.96
N SER A 284 -7.02 -10.45 -7.76
CA SER A 284 -7.72 -11.19 -8.82
C SER A 284 -6.73 -11.48 -9.96
N ASP A 285 -6.75 -12.70 -10.52
CA ASP A 285 -5.75 -13.20 -11.49
C ASP A 285 -5.48 -12.29 -12.71
N VAL A 286 -6.29 -11.26 -12.96
CA VAL A 286 -6.13 -10.28 -14.07
C VAL A 286 -4.79 -9.53 -14.02
N ASP A 287 -4.21 -9.28 -12.84
CA ASP A 287 -2.95 -8.50 -12.71
C ASP A 287 -1.76 -9.31 -12.16
N MET A 288 -1.94 -10.61 -11.91
CA MET A 288 -0.83 -11.54 -11.64
C MET A 288 0.03 -11.83 -12.89
N GLY A 289 -0.36 -11.23 -14.02
CA GLY A 289 0.35 -11.19 -15.29
C GLY A 289 1.38 -10.06 -15.45
N SER A 290 2.01 -9.53 -14.39
CA SER A 290 3.14 -8.60 -14.59
C SER A 290 4.48 -9.34 -14.67
N GLU A 291 4.85 -10.17 -13.68
CA GLU A 291 6.13 -10.88 -13.72
C GLU A 291 6.16 -12.02 -14.74
N GLN A 292 5.10 -12.82 -14.86
CA GLN A 292 5.13 -14.01 -15.73
C GLN A 292 5.08 -13.67 -17.21
N PRO A 293 4.23 -12.74 -17.67
CA PRO A 293 4.28 -12.21 -19.02
C PRO A 293 5.56 -11.45 -19.32
N GLU A 294 6.16 -10.75 -18.35
CA GLU A 294 7.51 -10.20 -18.52
C GLU A 294 8.56 -11.31 -18.67
N LEU A 295 8.44 -12.44 -17.96
CA LEU A 295 9.33 -13.59 -18.12
C LEU A 295 9.14 -14.26 -19.48
N VAL A 296 7.90 -14.42 -19.96
CA VAL A 296 7.61 -14.88 -21.33
C VAL A 296 8.23 -13.92 -22.34
N SER A 297 7.97 -12.61 -22.21
CA SER A 297 8.52 -11.59 -23.10
C SER A 297 10.06 -11.58 -23.09
N ALA A 298 10.68 -11.68 -21.92
CA ALA A 298 12.13 -11.73 -21.77
C ALA A 298 12.72 -13.00 -22.40
N PHE A 299 12.05 -14.15 -22.23
CA PHE A 299 12.46 -15.42 -22.84
C PHE A 299 12.35 -15.37 -24.36
N ILE A 300 11.25 -14.83 -24.88
CA ILE A 300 11.04 -14.63 -26.32
C ILE A 300 12.10 -13.67 -26.88
N ARG A 301 12.36 -12.53 -26.22
CA ARG A 301 13.44 -11.60 -26.62
C ARG A 301 14.81 -12.27 -26.62
N PHE A 302 15.10 -13.12 -25.64
CA PHE A 302 16.34 -13.91 -25.62
C PHE A 302 16.41 -14.87 -26.81
N ARG A 303 15.34 -15.60 -27.11
CA ARG A 303 15.27 -16.50 -28.26
C ARG A 303 15.43 -15.78 -29.60
N ILE A 304 14.87 -14.58 -29.75
CA ILE A 304 15.08 -13.73 -30.94
C ILE A 304 16.59 -13.42 -31.13
N VAL A 305 17.28 -13.01 -30.07
CA VAL A 305 18.71 -12.72 -30.11
C VAL A 305 19.54 -13.98 -30.41
N GLU A 306 19.17 -15.12 -29.82
CA GLU A 306 19.82 -16.40 -30.09
C GLU A 306 19.64 -16.82 -31.56
N GLN A 307 18.43 -16.66 -32.12
CA GLN A 307 18.13 -16.93 -33.53
C GLN A 307 18.97 -16.05 -34.46
N LEU A 308 19.06 -14.75 -34.16
CA LEU A 308 19.86 -13.80 -34.94
C LEU A 308 21.35 -14.18 -34.90
N ASN A 309 21.88 -14.53 -33.74
CA ASN A 309 23.27 -14.96 -33.60
C ASN A 309 23.56 -16.25 -34.38
N HIS A 310 22.62 -17.19 -34.41
CA HIS A 310 22.76 -18.42 -35.19
C HIS A 310 22.74 -18.18 -36.70
N MET A 311 22.00 -17.18 -37.17
CA MET A 311 21.94 -16.82 -38.58
C MET A 311 23.12 -15.94 -39.03
N CYS A 312 23.80 -15.27 -38.09
CA CYS A 312 25.05 -14.55 -38.32
C CYS A 312 26.27 -15.51 -38.30
N GLU A 313 26.50 -16.25 -39.39
CA GLU A 313 27.78 -16.94 -39.59
C GLU A 313 28.91 -15.93 -39.91
N PRO A 314 30.16 -16.20 -39.50
CA PRO A 314 31.29 -15.33 -39.82
C PRO A 314 31.48 -15.23 -41.34
N GLY A 315 31.21 -14.05 -41.91
CA GLY A 315 31.39 -13.74 -43.33
C GLY A 315 30.10 -13.56 -44.15
N ARG A 316 28.91 -13.66 -43.54
CA ARG A 316 27.62 -13.34 -44.20
C ARG A 316 27.06 -11.99 -43.79
N GLU A 317 26.26 -11.40 -44.68
CA GLU A 317 25.46 -10.21 -44.39
C GLU A 317 24.49 -10.48 -43.23
N SER A 318 24.31 -9.50 -42.34
CA SER A 318 23.41 -9.61 -41.21
C SER A 318 21.98 -9.93 -41.69
N PRO A 319 21.36 -11.01 -41.20
CA PRO A 319 20.01 -11.41 -41.60
C PRO A 319 18.99 -10.36 -41.20
N ALA A 320 17.93 -10.21 -41.99
CA ALA A 320 16.85 -9.28 -41.65
C ALA A 320 16.15 -9.76 -40.37
N LEU A 321 15.90 -8.83 -39.44
CA LEU A 321 15.21 -9.13 -38.18
C LEU A 321 13.85 -9.82 -38.42
N ARG A 322 13.19 -9.47 -39.52
CA ARG A 322 11.90 -10.03 -39.91
C ARG A 322 11.95 -11.54 -40.15
N ASP A 323 13.02 -12.02 -40.77
CA ASP A 323 13.22 -13.45 -41.04
C ASP A 323 13.38 -14.23 -39.73
N ALA A 324 14.11 -13.65 -38.76
CA ALA A 324 14.25 -14.20 -37.41
C ALA A 324 12.90 -14.30 -36.69
N LEU A 325 12.08 -13.26 -36.80
CA LEU A 325 10.76 -13.19 -36.17
C LEU A 325 9.78 -14.19 -36.81
N GLU A 326 9.79 -14.34 -38.14
CA GLU A 326 8.96 -15.32 -38.85
C GLU A 326 9.35 -16.76 -38.49
N LEU A 327 10.64 -17.06 -38.45
CA LEU A 327 11.14 -18.37 -38.03
C LEU A 327 10.75 -18.69 -36.57
N LEU A 328 10.76 -17.68 -35.69
CA LEU A 328 10.29 -17.85 -34.31
C LEU A 328 8.77 -18.03 -34.23
N ARG A 329 7.99 -17.34 -35.07
CA ARG A 329 6.53 -17.52 -35.16
C ARG A 329 6.17 -18.93 -35.62
N MET A 330 6.88 -19.49 -36.59
CA MET A 330 6.67 -20.87 -37.05
C MET A 330 6.98 -21.89 -35.95
N ASN A 331 7.99 -21.63 -35.13
CA ASN A 331 8.41 -22.50 -34.03
C ASN A 331 7.80 -22.11 -32.67
N LEU A 332 6.81 -21.23 -32.65
CA LEU A 332 6.33 -20.62 -31.40
C LEU A 332 5.81 -21.66 -30.41
N THR A 333 5.11 -22.69 -30.89
CA THR A 333 4.59 -23.78 -30.06
C THR A 333 5.72 -24.51 -29.32
N ALA A 334 6.83 -24.78 -30.01
CA ALA A 334 8.00 -25.43 -29.40
C ALA A 334 8.69 -24.50 -28.38
N VAL A 335 8.80 -23.21 -28.68
CA VAL A 335 9.41 -22.21 -27.80
C VAL A 335 8.57 -21.99 -26.53
N VAL A 336 7.24 -21.93 -26.67
CA VAL A 336 6.29 -21.77 -25.55
C VAL A 336 6.24 -23.02 -24.67
N SER A 337 6.47 -24.18 -25.26
CA SER A 337 6.52 -25.48 -24.57
C SER A 337 7.89 -25.80 -23.96
N ASP A 338 8.88 -24.91 -24.09
CA ASP A 338 10.21 -25.11 -23.53
C ASP A 338 10.14 -25.35 -22.01
N GLU A 339 10.70 -26.46 -21.54
CA GLU A 339 10.65 -26.86 -20.12
C GLU A 339 11.14 -25.75 -19.17
N ARG A 340 12.10 -24.92 -19.61
CA ARG A 340 12.63 -23.81 -18.79
C ARG A 340 11.60 -22.71 -18.65
N LEU A 341 10.91 -22.38 -19.74
CA LEU A 341 9.85 -21.38 -19.73
C LEU A 341 8.66 -21.89 -18.94
N VAL A 342 8.21 -23.13 -19.19
CA VAL A 342 7.12 -23.78 -18.45
C VAL A 342 7.43 -23.85 -16.96
N ALA A 343 8.66 -24.18 -16.57
CA ALA A 343 9.09 -24.19 -15.18
C ALA A 343 9.10 -22.80 -14.53
N ALA A 344 9.43 -21.75 -15.30
CA ALA A 344 9.41 -20.36 -14.82
C ALA A 344 8.00 -19.75 -14.79
N THR A 345 7.07 -20.26 -15.59
CA THR A 345 5.72 -19.71 -15.81
C THR A 345 4.62 -20.74 -15.54
N ARG A 346 4.82 -21.57 -14.49
CA ARG A 346 3.96 -22.72 -14.16
C ARG A 346 2.49 -22.37 -13.94
N SER A 347 2.15 -21.14 -13.58
CA SER A 347 0.76 -20.72 -13.38
C SER A 347 0.09 -20.10 -14.61
N LEU A 348 0.82 -19.89 -15.70
CA LEU A 348 0.20 -19.51 -16.97
C LEU A 348 -0.26 -20.76 -17.71
N SER A 349 -1.49 -20.71 -18.24
CA SER A 349 -1.94 -21.70 -19.22
C SER A 349 -1.07 -21.62 -20.48
N GLU A 350 -1.03 -22.70 -21.25
CA GLU A 350 -0.27 -22.70 -22.51
C GLU A 350 -0.79 -21.65 -23.49
N ASP A 351 -2.11 -21.48 -23.56
CA ASP A 351 -2.78 -20.46 -24.37
C ASP A 351 -2.38 -19.05 -23.97
N ASP A 352 -2.30 -18.77 -22.65
CA ASP A 352 -1.86 -17.47 -22.16
C ASP A 352 -0.38 -17.21 -22.51
N ARG A 353 0.50 -18.19 -22.30
CA ARG A 353 1.92 -18.07 -22.68
C ARG A 353 2.07 -17.78 -24.17
N ARG A 354 1.31 -18.48 -25.01
CA ARG A 354 1.29 -18.26 -26.45
C ARG A 354 0.83 -16.85 -26.79
N LYS A 355 -0.28 -16.40 -26.21
CA LYS A 355 -0.81 -15.04 -26.41
C LYS A 355 0.21 -13.97 -26.01
N PHE A 356 0.90 -14.13 -24.87
CA PHE A 356 1.94 -13.19 -24.45
C PHE A 356 3.17 -13.22 -25.35
N ALA A 357 3.54 -14.39 -25.86
CA ALA A 357 4.64 -14.54 -26.81
C ALA A 357 4.31 -13.88 -28.16
N GLU A 358 3.09 -14.06 -28.67
CA GLU A 358 2.60 -13.41 -29.89
C GLU A 358 2.54 -11.88 -29.72
N ASP A 359 2.02 -11.39 -28.59
CA ASP A 359 2.02 -9.96 -28.26
C ASP A 359 3.45 -9.39 -28.23
N CYS A 360 4.40 -10.11 -27.64
CA CYS A 360 5.82 -9.71 -27.61
C CYS A 360 6.45 -9.71 -29.01
N LEU A 361 6.16 -10.71 -29.84
CA LEU A 361 6.65 -10.76 -31.22
C LEU A 361 6.09 -9.63 -32.06
N ARG A 362 4.81 -9.31 -31.90
CA ARG A 362 4.19 -8.16 -32.56
C ARG A 362 4.81 -6.85 -32.11
N ASP A 363 5.05 -6.66 -30.80
CA ASP A 363 5.71 -5.48 -30.24
C ASP A 363 7.11 -5.27 -30.83
N VAL A 364 7.92 -6.34 -30.90
CA VAL A 364 9.27 -6.30 -31.50
C VAL A 364 9.20 -6.01 -33.00
N ASP A 365 8.29 -6.65 -33.74
CA ASP A 365 8.09 -6.43 -35.18
C ASP A 365 7.65 -4.98 -35.48
N THR A 366 6.71 -4.43 -34.70
CA THR A 366 6.26 -3.04 -34.87
C THR A 366 7.35 -2.02 -34.55
N THR A 367 8.18 -2.31 -33.53
CA THR A 367 9.20 -1.38 -33.04
C THR A 367 10.49 -1.43 -33.86
N TYR A 368 10.89 -2.63 -34.26
CA TYR A 368 12.20 -2.90 -34.84
C TYR A 368 12.14 -3.57 -36.22
N GLY A 369 10.99 -4.08 -36.67
CA GLY A 369 10.88 -4.85 -37.92
C GLY A 369 11.15 -4.05 -39.21
N LYS A 370 11.19 -2.72 -39.13
CA LYS A 370 11.59 -1.82 -40.23
C LYS A 370 13.07 -1.43 -40.20
N LEU A 371 13.84 -1.85 -39.19
CA LEU A 371 15.26 -1.54 -39.11
C LEU A 371 16.01 -2.42 -40.11
N ASP A 372 16.50 -1.79 -41.17
CA ASP A 372 17.41 -2.42 -42.12
C ASP A 372 18.80 -2.55 -41.46
N PRO A 373 19.35 -3.76 -41.28
CA PRO A 373 20.67 -3.96 -40.69
C PRO A 373 21.80 -3.32 -41.51
N ALA A 374 21.60 -3.04 -42.80
CA ALA A 374 22.58 -2.36 -43.65
C ALA A 374 22.68 -0.84 -43.38
N GLY A 375 21.61 -0.24 -42.85
CA GLY A 375 21.60 1.16 -42.43
C GLY A 375 22.15 1.29 -41.02
N GLY A 376 23.48 1.38 -40.87
CA GLY A 376 24.14 1.58 -39.58
C GLY A 376 23.60 2.81 -38.82
N VAL A 377 22.54 2.62 -38.04
CA VAL A 377 22.02 3.65 -37.13
C VAL A 377 23.00 3.73 -35.97
N ASN A 378 23.65 4.88 -35.82
CA ASN A 378 24.62 5.20 -34.77
C ASN A 378 24.20 4.59 -33.42
N ALA A 379 24.97 3.57 -32.99
CA ALA A 379 24.77 2.81 -31.77
C ALA A 379 24.76 3.67 -30.49
N ASP A 380 25.25 4.91 -30.57
CA ASP A 380 25.21 5.89 -29.49
C ASP A 380 23.78 6.32 -29.11
N SER A 381 22.80 6.20 -30.00
CA SER A 381 21.39 6.46 -29.69
C SER A 381 20.71 5.33 -28.90
N LEU A 382 21.18 4.09 -29.03
CA LEU A 382 20.60 2.90 -28.40
C LEU A 382 21.26 2.54 -27.05
N ARG A 383 22.44 3.10 -26.75
CA ARG A 383 23.21 2.79 -25.54
C ARG A 383 22.58 3.31 -24.24
N THR A 384 21.53 4.12 -24.31
CA THR A 384 20.82 4.69 -23.15
C THR A 384 19.71 3.79 -22.58
N ARG A 385 19.40 2.64 -23.19
CA ARG A 385 18.42 1.66 -22.66
C ARG A 385 19.02 0.26 -22.66
N THR A 386 19.77 -0.13 -21.63
CA THR A 386 20.42 -1.46 -21.56
C THR A 386 19.49 -2.58 -21.02
N PRO A 387 19.06 -3.56 -21.86
CA PRO A 387 18.41 -4.80 -21.43
C PRO A 387 19.37 -5.85 -20.82
N PHE A 388 20.69 -5.63 -20.90
CA PHE A 388 21.70 -6.56 -20.39
C PHE A 388 21.63 -6.83 -18.86
N SER A 389 21.02 -5.93 -18.09
CA SER A 389 20.83 -6.15 -16.65
C SER A 389 19.83 -7.29 -16.35
N MET A 390 18.84 -7.54 -17.22
CA MET A 390 17.86 -8.62 -17.04
C MET A 390 18.42 -10.00 -17.41
N LEU A 391 19.26 -10.10 -18.45
CA LEU A 391 19.93 -11.36 -18.81
C LEU A 391 20.87 -11.84 -17.70
N SER A 392 21.57 -10.90 -17.04
CA SER A 392 22.39 -11.22 -15.87
C SER A 392 21.55 -11.70 -14.66
N ARG A 393 20.28 -11.28 -14.56
CA ARG A 393 19.33 -11.75 -13.53
C ARG A 393 18.78 -13.14 -13.86
N LEU A 394 18.45 -13.43 -15.12
CA LEU A 394 18.02 -14.76 -15.57
C LEU A 394 19.14 -15.81 -15.44
N SER A 395 20.38 -15.45 -15.82
CA SER A 395 21.57 -16.29 -15.59
C SER A 395 21.77 -16.57 -14.09
N ARG A 396 21.65 -15.55 -13.23
CA ARG A 396 21.77 -15.72 -11.77
C ARG A 396 20.59 -16.51 -11.16
N ALA A 397 19.38 -16.36 -11.68
CA ALA A 397 18.20 -17.11 -11.24
C ALA A 397 18.31 -18.60 -11.63
N SER A 398 18.76 -18.89 -12.85
CA SER A 398 19.07 -20.24 -13.32
C SER A 398 20.16 -20.90 -12.48
N HIS A 399 21.26 -20.19 -12.21
CA HIS A 399 22.32 -20.69 -11.31
C HIS A 399 21.86 -20.87 -9.86
N ARG A 400 20.95 -20.04 -9.34
CA ARG A 400 20.35 -20.22 -8.01
C ARG A 400 19.45 -21.46 -7.96
N SER A 401 18.65 -21.69 -9.00
CA SER A 401 17.81 -22.89 -9.14
C SER A 401 18.66 -24.16 -9.19
N GLN A 402 19.72 -24.19 -10.02
CA GLN A 402 20.65 -25.34 -10.05
C GLN A 402 21.37 -25.58 -8.71
N ARG A 403 21.76 -24.51 -7.99
CA ARG A 403 22.36 -24.65 -6.66
C ARG A 403 21.36 -25.14 -5.61
N GLN A 404 20.09 -24.79 -5.74
CA GLN A 404 19.03 -25.26 -4.84
C GLN A 404 18.74 -26.75 -5.07
N VAL A 405 18.59 -27.19 -6.32
CA VAL A 405 18.43 -28.61 -6.68
C VAL A 405 19.62 -29.44 -6.19
N LYS A 406 20.85 -28.93 -6.35
CA LYS A 406 22.06 -29.62 -5.85
C LYS A 406 22.12 -29.70 -4.32
N ARG A 407 21.56 -28.72 -3.61
CA ARG A 407 21.47 -28.73 -2.13
C ARG A 407 20.38 -29.68 -1.63
N GLU A 408 19.23 -29.73 -2.31
CA GLU A 408 18.15 -30.66 -1.99
C GLU A 408 18.58 -32.11 -2.23
N SER A 409 19.21 -32.40 -3.38
CA SER A 409 19.81 -33.72 -3.66
C SER A 409 20.84 -34.13 -2.62
N ARG A 410 21.68 -33.20 -2.12
CA ARG A 410 22.66 -33.50 -1.07
C ARG A 410 22.01 -33.81 0.28
N ARG A 411 20.95 -33.07 0.66
CA ARG A 411 20.18 -33.32 1.89
C ARG A 411 19.44 -34.64 1.85
N GLU A 412 18.91 -35.02 0.69
CA GLU A 412 18.25 -36.31 0.49
C GLU A 412 19.25 -37.47 0.62
N ASN A 413 20.44 -37.32 0.04
CA ASN A 413 21.50 -38.32 0.16
C ASN A 413 22.03 -38.44 1.61
N GLU A 414 22.09 -37.33 2.36
CA GLU A 414 22.42 -37.35 3.80
C GLU A 414 21.33 -38.02 4.64
N ARG A 415 20.04 -37.82 4.32
CA ARG A 415 18.93 -38.52 4.98
C ARG A 415 18.96 -40.02 4.72
N VAL A 416 19.28 -40.45 3.49
CA VAL A 416 19.44 -41.86 3.16
C VAL A 416 20.61 -42.49 3.93
N LYS A 417 21.74 -41.79 4.03
CA LYS A 417 22.89 -42.25 4.82
C LYS A 417 22.57 -42.35 6.31
N LEU A 418 21.93 -41.33 6.89
CA LEU A 418 21.50 -41.35 8.30
C LEU A 418 20.49 -42.47 8.58
N GLY A 419 19.54 -42.70 7.66
CA GLY A 419 18.60 -43.81 7.76
C GLY A 419 19.28 -45.19 7.69
N ALA A 420 20.34 -45.33 6.88
CA ALA A 420 21.12 -46.57 6.81
C ALA A 420 21.92 -46.81 8.09
N VAL A 421 22.52 -45.77 8.68
CA VAL A 421 23.23 -45.86 9.98
C VAL A 421 22.27 -46.22 11.11
N LEU A 422 21.09 -45.60 11.16
CA LEU A 422 20.07 -45.91 12.17
C LEU A 422 19.60 -47.37 12.06
N LYS A 423 19.40 -47.88 10.83
CA LYS A 423 19.07 -49.29 10.58
C LYS A 423 20.18 -50.26 10.98
N ALA A 424 21.45 -49.85 10.88
CA ALA A 424 22.58 -50.66 11.30
C ALA A 424 22.67 -50.73 12.83
N MET A 425 22.45 -49.61 13.54
CA MET A 425 22.42 -49.58 15.00
C MET A 425 21.26 -50.40 15.60
N ILE A 426 20.09 -50.40 14.96
CA ILE A 426 18.93 -51.18 15.42
C ILE A 426 19.13 -52.70 15.21
N ARG A 427 20.09 -53.13 14.37
CA ARG A 427 20.39 -54.57 14.15
C ARG A 427 21.56 -55.09 14.98
N SER A 428 22.25 -54.23 15.73
CA SER A 428 23.41 -54.62 16.56
C SER A 428 23.06 -54.84 18.03
N ASP A 429 21.80 -54.67 18.39
CA ASP A 429 21.17 -55.17 19.61
C ASP A 429 20.29 -56.38 19.26
#